data_AF-A0A2E4V1P2-F1
#
_entry.id   AF-A0A2E4V1P2-F1
#
_cell.length_a   1.000
_cell.length_b   1.000
_cell.length_c   1.000
_cell.angle_alpha   90.00
_cell.angle_beta   90.00
_cell.angle_gamma   90.00
#
_symmetry.space_group_name_H-M   'P 1'
#
loop_
_entity.id
_entity.type
_entity.pdbx_description
1 polymer ?
#
loop_
_entity_poly.entity_id
_entity_poly.type
_entity_poly.pdbx_seq_one_letter_code
_entity_poly.pdbx_strand_id
1 'polypeptide(L)'
;MVLSIWRYCHLILALTSSFFLIIASITGLVLSFSPIKNELSDYHSNQLSEVFLSSLIENIYKNDKEIIEIKLDENEFIQVRSISNEGDMKSYYANALNGKAIGEIEKESRFFSTFRNIHRSLLLKKSGRLIIGIVSFILFLLSITGTILITKRQLSIKRFYSKVIFDDFYQFWHIINGRTFLLLIVIVSLSGTFLSLERFKFISTKKTLNHNINFDEIKLVPKRNYSNFEVFKNIKISEIEYVQFPFSNLIEDHFKIGLKNKEIIVNQFNGEI
;
A
#
# COMPACT_ATOMS: atom_id res chain seq x y z
N MET A 1 33.46 -36.40 10.14
CA MET A 1 33.28 -34.97 9.81
C MET A 1 32.13 -34.43 10.65
N VAL A 2 32.39 -33.59 11.65
CA VAL A 2 31.29 -32.92 12.38
C VAL A 2 30.77 -31.81 11.48
N LEU A 3 29.60 -32.01 10.89
CA LEU A 3 28.92 -30.96 10.12
C LEU A 3 28.72 -29.74 11.03
N SER A 4 29.31 -28.61 10.66
CA SER A 4 29.14 -27.35 11.39
C SER A 4 27.64 -27.05 11.55
N ILE A 5 27.19 -26.75 12.77
CA ILE A 5 25.80 -26.47 13.12
C ILE A 5 25.13 -25.49 12.14
N TRP A 6 25.89 -24.49 11.66
CA TRP A 6 25.48 -23.51 10.66
C TRP A 6 25.02 -24.11 9.32
N ARG A 7 25.66 -25.19 8.83
CA ARG A 7 25.27 -25.86 7.58
C ARG A 7 23.94 -26.59 7.75
N TYR A 8 23.73 -27.22 8.91
CA TYR A 8 22.49 -27.93 9.21
C TYR A 8 21.33 -26.94 9.39
N CYS A 9 21.54 -25.87 10.15
CA CYS A 9 20.55 -24.79 10.28
C CYS A 9 20.21 -24.18 8.91
N HIS A 10 21.21 -23.82 8.11
CA HIS A 10 20.98 -23.26 6.77
C HIS A 10 20.19 -24.21 5.88
N LEU A 11 20.52 -25.51 5.89
CA LEU A 11 19.81 -26.52 5.11
C LEU A 11 18.35 -26.66 5.54
N ILE A 12 18.06 -26.72 6.85
CA ILE A 12 16.67 -26.82 7.34
C ILE A 12 15.87 -25.58 6.97
N LEU A 13 16.44 -24.39 7.19
CA LEU A 13 15.78 -23.13 6.83
C LEU A 13 15.52 -23.06 5.31
N ALA A 14 16.46 -23.56 4.49
CA ALA A 14 16.31 -23.59 3.04
C ALA A 14 15.21 -24.58 2.61
N LEU A 15 15.19 -25.79 3.16
CA LEU A 15 14.20 -26.81 2.85
C LEU A 15 12.78 -26.37 3.26
N THR A 16 12.66 -25.73 4.42
CA THR A 16 11.37 -25.23 4.91
C THR A 16 10.85 -24.05 4.10
N SER A 17 11.72 -23.14 3.65
CA SER A 17 11.29 -21.95 2.91
C SER A 17 11.15 -22.16 1.38
N SER A 18 11.90 -23.09 0.78
CA SER A 18 11.95 -23.25 -0.70
C SER A 18 10.57 -23.47 -1.34
N PHE A 19 9.73 -24.31 -0.74
CA PHE A 19 8.38 -24.58 -1.23
C PHE A 19 7.54 -23.31 -1.30
N PHE A 20 7.54 -22.51 -0.22
CA PHE A 20 6.79 -21.27 -0.16
C PHE A 20 7.38 -20.20 -1.08
N LEU A 21 8.71 -20.15 -1.24
CA LEU A 21 9.37 -19.23 -2.17
C LEU A 21 8.96 -19.49 -3.62
N ILE A 22 8.78 -20.75 -4.02
CA ILE A 22 8.31 -21.09 -5.38
C ILE A 22 6.88 -20.59 -5.59
N ILE A 23 5.99 -20.81 -4.61
CA ILE A 23 4.62 -20.30 -4.70
C ILE A 23 4.62 -18.78 -4.74
N ALA A 24 5.38 -18.13 -3.86
CA ALA A 24 5.46 -16.67 -3.78
C ALA A 24 6.04 -16.06 -5.07
N SER A 25 7.04 -16.68 -5.69
CA SER A 25 7.64 -16.18 -6.93
C SER A 25 6.70 -16.31 -8.12
N ILE A 26 6.04 -17.47 -8.30
CA ILE A 26 5.07 -17.68 -9.40
C ILE A 26 3.89 -16.72 -9.25
N THR A 27 3.31 -16.65 -8.05
CA THR A 27 2.17 -15.76 -7.80
C THR A 27 2.56 -14.29 -7.86
N GLY A 28 3.77 -13.93 -7.41
CA GLY A 28 4.31 -12.57 -7.51
C GLY A 28 4.53 -12.13 -8.96
N LEU A 29 5.03 -13.02 -9.81
CA LEU A 29 5.17 -12.78 -11.25
C LEU A 29 3.81 -12.54 -11.92
N VAL A 30 2.77 -13.29 -11.54
CA VAL A 30 1.42 -13.04 -12.06
C VAL A 30 0.90 -11.68 -11.56
N LEU A 31 1.14 -11.34 -10.29
CA LEU A 31 0.65 -10.10 -9.70
C LEU A 31 1.38 -8.85 -10.22
N SER A 32 2.61 -8.96 -10.73
CA SER A 32 3.32 -7.82 -11.30
C SER A 32 2.66 -7.27 -12.57
N PHE A 33 1.78 -8.02 -13.21
CA PHE A 33 0.98 -7.52 -14.33
C PHE A 33 -0.20 -6.64 -13.91
N SER A 34 -0.67 -6.73 -12.65
CA SER A 34 -1.81 -5.93 -12.19
C SER A 34 -1.51 -4.43 -12.17
N PRO A 35 -0.38 -3.95 -11.61
CA PRO A 35 -0.03 -2.53 -11.68
C PRO A 35 0.13 -2.04 -13.11
N ILE A 36 0.76 -2.82 -13.99
CA ILE A 36 0.93 -2.47 -15.42
C ILE A 36 -0.43 -2.27 -16.09
N LYS A 37 -1.39 -3.16 -15.84
CA LYS A 37 -2.75 -3.03 -16.36
C LYS A 37 -3.42 -1.74 -15.85
N ASN A 38 -3.27 -1.44 -14.56
CA ASN A 38 -3.92 -0.29 -13.94
C ASN A 38 -3.32 1.04 -14.45
N GLU A 39 -2.01 1.09 -14.66
CA GLU A 39 -1.33 2.27 -15.23
C GLU A 39 -1.77 2.56 -16.66
N LEU A 40 -2.04 1.50 -17.45
CA LEU A 40 -2.53 1.61 -18.83
C LEU A 40 -4.05 1.82 -18.91
N SER A 41 -4.74 1.90 -17.78
CA SER A 41 -6.19 2.08 -17.74
C SER A 41 -6.57 3.53 -18.02
N ASP A 42 -7.66 3.73 -18.75
CA ASP A 42 -8.26 5.06 -18.96
C ASP A 42 -8.73 5.75 -17.67
N TYR A 43 -8.77 5.03 -16.54
CA TYR A 43 -9.08 5.56 -15.22
C TYR A 43 -7.89 6.23 -14.52
N HIS A 44 -6.67 5.97 -14.99
CA HIS A 44 -5.46 6.57 -14.42
C HIS A 44 -5.38 8.06 -14.75
N SER A 45 -5.00 8.89 -13.78
CA SER A 45 -5.00 10.35 -13.93
C SER A 45 -3.58 10.91 -13.90
N ASN A 46 -3.06 11.30 -15.07
CA ASN A 46 -1.69 11.79 -15.21
C ASN A 46 -1.42 13.19 -14.60
N GLN A 47 -2.44 13.87 -14.05
CA GLN A 47 -2.39 15.29 -13.68
C GLN A 47 -2.84 15.58 -12.24
N LEU A 48 -2.83 14.58 -11.36
CA LEU A 48 -3.25 14.72 -9.95
C LEU A 48 -2.47 15.78 -9.17
N SER A 49 -1.23 16.07 -9.58
CA SER A 49 -0.35 17.06 -8.95
C SER A 49 -0.58 18.50 -9.44
N GLU A 50 -1.39 18.68 -10.48
CA GLU A 50 -1.73 19.99 -11.08
C GLU A 50 -3.11 20.47 -10.64
N VAL A 51 -3.99 19.55 -10.22
CA VAL A 51 -5.37 19.87 -9.85
C VAL A 51 -5.53 20.01 -8.34
N PHE A 52 -6.19 21.10 -7.93
CA PHE A 52 -6.57 21.36 -6.55
C PHE A 52 -7.90 20.70 -6.19
N LEU A 53 -8.03 20.31 -4.92
CA LEU A 53 -9.24 19.67 -4.39
C LEU A 53 -10.47 20.55 -4.60
N SER A 54 -10.36 21.87 -4.42
CA SER A 54 -11.47 22.81 -4.66
C SER A 54 -12.04 22.71 -6.08
N SER A 55 -11.18 22.60 -7.10
CA SER A 55 -11.58 22.53 -8.50
C SER A 55 -12.28 21.21 -8.83
N LEU A 56 -11.77 20.11 -8.28
CA LEU A 56 -12.42 18.80 -8.43
C LEU A 56 -13.82 18.81 -7.81
N ILE A 57 -13.95 19.29 -6.57
CA ILE A 57 -15.23 19.38 -5.86
C ILE A 57 -16.23 20.22 -6.66
N GLU A 58 -15.81 21.38 -7.14
CA GLU A 58 -16.67 22.24 -7.97
C GLU A 58 -17.13 21.55 -9.24
N ASN A 59 -16.25 20.80 -9.90
CA ASN A 59 -16.56 20.11 -11.15
C ASN A 59 -17.46 18.90 -10.95
N ILE A 60 -17.34 18.19 -9.82
CA ILE A 60 -18.26 17.10 -9.48
C ILE A 60 -19.67 17.66 -9.20
N TYR A 61 -19.78 18.76 -8.44
CA TYR A 61 -21.08 19.40 -8.17
C TYR A 61 -21.78 19.96 -9.42
N LYS A 62 -21.09 20.12 -10.55
CA LYS A 62 -21.73 20.45 -11.84
C LYS A 62 -22.52 19.27 -12.42
N ASN A 63 -22.14 18.04 -12.05
CA ASN A 63 -22.73 16.81 -12.58
C ASN A 63 -23.65 16.11 -11.55
N ASP A 64 -23.31 16.20 -10.27
CA ASP A 64 -24.02 15.53 -9.17
C ASP A 64 -24.61 16.53 -8.17
N LYS A 65 -25.68 16.11 -7.50
CA LYS A 65 -26.38 16.92 -6.50
C LYS A 65 -25.59 17.02 -5.20
N GLU A 66 -25.02 15.90 -4.77
CA GLU A 66 -24.38 15.80 -3.46
C GLU A 66 -23.20 14.83 -3.49
N ILE A 67 -22.10 15.19 -2.84
CA ILE A 67 -20.89 14.37 -2.75
C ILE A 67 -20.84 13.80 -1.33
N ILE A 68 -20.63 12.50 -1.21
CA ILE A 68 -20.53 11.81 0.08
C ILE A 68 -19.06 11.55 0.42
N GLU A 69 -18.29 11.07 -0.54
CA GLU A 69 -16.89 10.69 -0.34
C GLU A 69 -16.12 10.81 -1.66
N ILE A 70 -14.90 11.35 -1.57
CA ILE A 70 -13.90 11.29 -2.64
C ILE A 70 -12.71 10.52 -2.08
N LYS A 71 -12.22 9.53 -2.81
CA LYS A 71 -11.07 8.71 -2.39
C LYS A 71 -10.09 8.56 -3.53
N LEU A 72 -8.80 8.71 -3.23
CA LEU A 72 -7.73 8.36 -4.16
C LEU A 72 -7.21 6.96 -3.80
N ASP A 73 -7.35 6.00 -4.71
CA ASP A 73 -6.86 4.64 -4.48
C ASP A 73 -5.34 4.50 -4.75
N GLU A 74 -4.75 3.36 -4.36
CA GLU A 74 -3.34 3.03 -4.59
C GLU A 74 -2.94 3.07 -6.08
N ASN A 75 -3.91 2.95 -6.98
CA ASN A 75 -3.73 3.01 -8.44
C ASN A 75 -3.92 4.43 -9.01
N GLU A 76 -4.01 5.43 -8.15
CA GLU A 76 -4.23 6.84 -8.52
C GLU A 76 -5.59 7.08 -9.23
N PHE A 77 -6.56 6.22 -8.96
CA PHE A 77 -7.94 6.38 -9.44
C PHE A 77 -8.74 7.20 -8.43
N ILE A 78 -9.43 8.24 -8.91
CA ILE A 78 -10.33 9.06 -8.09
C ILE A 78 -11.69 8.36 -8.04
N GLN A 79 -12.01 7.75 -6.90
CA GLN A 79 -13.31 7.16 -6.61
C GLN A 79 -14.22 8.21 -5.98
N VAL A 80 -15.40 8.41 -6.56
CA VAL A 80 -16.40 9.34 -6.03
C VAL A 80 -17.66 8.55 -5.69
N ARG A 81 -18.15 8.76 -4.47
CA ARG A 81 -19.50 8.35 -4.06
C ARG A 81 -20.37 9.58 -3.91
N SER A 82 -21.43 9.65 -4.69
CA SER A 82 -22.31 10.82 -4.78
C SER A 82 -23.77 10.42 -4.96
N ILE A 83 -24.65 11.40 -4.83
CA ILE A 83 -26.07 11.31 -5.12
C ILE A 83 -26.32 12.07 -6.43
N SER A 84 -26.90 11.38 -7.41
CA SER A 84 -27.24 11.97 -8.70
C SER A 84 -28.33 13.04 -8.56
N ASN A 85 -28.54 13.82 -9.61
CA ASN A 85 -29.67 14.77 -9.67
C ASN A 85 -31.04 14.08 -9.59
N GLU A 86 -31.12 12.79 -9.91
CA GLU A 86 -32.31 11.95 -9.82
C GLU A 86 -32.53 11.39 -8.40
N GLY A 87 -31.55 11.55 -7.50
CA GLY A 87 -31.61 11.05 -6.12
C GLY A 87 -31.00 9.67 -5.91
N ASP A 88 -30.40 9.07 -6.95
CA ASP A 88 -29.78 7.75 -6.86
C ASP A 88 -28.35 7.83 -6.33
N MET A 89 -27.99 6.90 -5.44
CA MET A 89 -26.62 6.73 -4.99
C MET A 89 -25.77 6.08 -6.08
N LYS A 90 -24.68 6.75 -6.49
CA LYS A 90 -23.75 6.27 -7.52
C LYS A 90 -22.32 6.22 -6.97
N SER A 91 -21.52 5.32 -7.52
CA SER A 91 -20.10 5.18 -7.19
C SER A 91 -19.31 4.95 -8.46
N TYR A 92 -18.41 5.85 -8.79
CA TYR A 92 -17.74 5.88 -10.08
C TYR A 92 -16.31 6.40 -9.98
N TYR A 93 -15.51 6.13 -11.02
CA TYR A 93 -14.22 6.78 -11.23
C TYR A 93 -14.44 8.14 -11.89
N ALA A 94 -13.87 9.19 -11.31
CA ALA A 94 -14.00 10.56 -11.80
C ALA A 94 -12.73 11.02 -12.52
N ASN A 95 -12.89 11.78 -13.59
CA ASN A 95 -11.77 12.46 -14.23
C ASN A 95 -11.36 13.69 -13.39
N ALA A 96 -10.07 13.81 -13.08
CA ALA A 96 -9.54 14.87 -12.23
C ALA A 96 -9.83 16.29 -12.76
N LEU A 97 -9.82 16.50 -14.08
CA LEU A 97 -9.95 17.83 -14.67
C LEU A 97 -11.41 18.30 -14.71
N ASN A 98 -12.34 17.44 -15.10
CA ASN A 98 -13.72 17.83 -15.40
C ASN A 98 -14.77 17.24 -14.44
N GLY A 99 -14.37 16.39 -13.48
CA GLY A 99 -15.26 15.80 -12.49
C GLY A 99 -16.33 14.87 -13.06
N LYS A 100 -16.24 14.47 -14.34
CA LYS A 100 -17.19 13.56 -14.96
C LYS A 100 -16.87 12.10 -14.62
N ALA A 101 -17.91 11.29 -14.53
CA ALA A 101 -17.78 9.84 -14.44
C ALA A 101 -17.13 9.30 -15.73
N ILE A 102 -16.02 8.61 -15.57
CA ILE A 102 -15.28 7.91 -16.64
C ILE A 102 -15.55 6.40 -16.62
N GLY A 103 -16.07 5.86 -15.52
CA GLY A 103 -16.51 4.46 -15.44
C GLY A 103 -17.05 4.12 -14.06
N GLU A 104 -17.72 2.98 -13.93
CA GLU A 104 -18.15 2.46 -12.63
C GLU A 104 -16.96 1.87 -11.86
N ILE A 105 -17.07 1.83 -10.53
CA ILE A 105 -16.03 1.18 -9.70
C ILE A 105 -16.06 -0.33 -9.95
N GLU A 106 -15.18 -0.78 -10.85
CA GLU A 106 -14.99 -2.20 -11.13
C GLU A 106 -14.44 -2.93 -9.90
N LYS A 107 -15.03 -4.09 -9.59
CA LYS A 107 -14.46 -5.01 -8.61
C LYS A 107 -13.16 -5.57 -9.17
N GLU A 108 -12.13 -5.67 -8.32
CA GLU A 108 -10.85 -6.29 -8.69
C GLU A 108 -11.10 -7.63 -9.41
N SER A 109 -10.40 -7.85 -10.53
CA SER A 109 -10.53 -9.09 -11.30
C SER A 109 -10.39 -10.31 -10.40
N ARG A 110 -11.31 -11.27 -10.56
CA ARG A 110 -11.29 -12.54 -9.82
C ARG A 110 -9.95 -13.27 -10.00
N PHE A 111 -9.31 -13.11 -11.15
CA PHE A 111 -7.99 -13.67 -11.42
C PHE A 111 -6.93 -13.07 -10.47
N PHE A 112 -6.71 -11.76 -10.51
CA PHE A 112 -5.70 -11.10 -9.68
C PHE A 112 -5.99 -11.25 -8.18
N SER A 113 -7.24 -11.10 -7.76
CA SER A 113 -7.61 -11.30 -6.35
C SER A 113 -7.35 -12.73 -5.86
N THR A 114 -7.57 -13.75 -6.71
CA THR A 114 -7.24 -15.16 -6.36
C THR A 114 -5.74 -15.34 -6.19
N PHE A 115 -4.92 -14.88 -7.14
CA PHE A 115 -3.46 -14.94 -7.04
C PHE A 115 -2.93 -14.14 -5.85
N ARG A 116 -3.52 -12.99 -5.55
CA ARG A 116 -3.21 -12.16 -4.36
C ARG A 116 -3.49 -12.91 -3.07
N ASN A 117 -4.61 -13.64 -3.01
CA ASN A 117 -4.97 -14.44 -1.85
C ASN A 117 -4.05 -15.67 -1.67
N ILE A 118 -3.60 -16.29 -2.76
CA ILE A 118 -2.58 -17.36 -2.70
C ILE A 118 -1.24 -16.76 -2.24
N HIS A 119 -0.78 -15.68 -2.87
CA HIS A 119 0.50 -15.04 -2.56
C HIS A 119 0.60 -14.57 -1.10
N ARG A 120 -0.42 -13.85 -0.62
CA ARG A 120 -0.41 -13.25 0.72
C ARG A 120 -0.87 -14.19 1.82
N SER A 121 -1.61 -15.25 1.50
CA SER A 121 -2.26 -16.08 2.53
C SER A 121 -2.49 -17.53 2.17
N LEU A 122 -2.00 -18.04 1.05
CA LEU A 122 -2.21 -19.43 0.62
C LEU A 122 -3.70 -19.86 0.61
N LEU A 123 -4.62 -18.91 0.40
CA LEU A 123 -6.08 -19.07 0.56
C LEU A 123 -6.59 -19.36 1.99
N LEU A 124 -5.70 -19.37 2.99
CA LEU A 124 -6.00 -19.65 4.41
C LEU A 124 -6.31 -18.39 5.24
N LYS A 125 -6.58 -17.25 4.58
CA LYS A 125 -6.94 -15.97 5.22
C LYS A 125 -5.96 -15.58 6.34
N LYS A 126 -6.41 -15.47 7.60
CA LYS A 126 -5.58 -15.01 8.73
C LYS A 126 -4.42 -15.95 9.01
N SER A 127 -4.66 -17.26 9.05
CA SER A 127 -3.64 -18.26 9.36
C SER A 127 -2.56 -18.29 8.29
N GLY A 128 -2.94 -18.20 7.02
CA GLY A 128 -1.96 -18.16 5.94
C GLY A 128 -1.12 -16.89 5.93
N ARG A 129 -1.69 -15.72 6.27
CA ARG A 129 -0.89 -14.50 6.46
C ARG A 129 0.17 -14.66 7.54
N LEU A 130 -0.14 -15.39 8.61
CA LEU A 130 0.82 -15.70 9.67
C LEU A 130 1.94 -16.61 9.14
N ILE A 131 1.58 -17.68 8.42
CA ILE A 131 2.54 -18.62 7.81
C ILE A 131 3.49 -17.87 6.86
N ILE A 132 2.96 -17.06 5.93
CA ILE A 132 3.80 -16.27 5.00
C ILE A 132 4.70 -15.28 5.74
N GLY A 133 4.21 -14.69 6.83
CA GLY A 133 5.02 -13.85 7.73
C GLY A 133 6.20 -14.60 8.35
N ILE A 134 5.93 -15.78 8.93
CA ILE A 134 6.96 -16.65 9.52
C ILE A 134 7.97 -17.09 8.45
N VAL A 135 7.49 -17.47 7.25
CA VAL A 135 8.36 -17.85 6.13
C VAL A 135 9.25 -16.67 5.71
N SER A 136 8.73 -15.45 5.67
CA SER A 136 9.51 -14.24 5.36
C SER A 136 10.61 -14.01 6.41
N PHE A 137 10.30 -14.26 7.69
CA PHE A 137 11.29 -14.18 8.76
C PHE A 137 12.33 -15.32 8.68
N ILE A 138 11.91 -16.55 8.34
CA ILE A 138 12.82 -17.67 8.08
C ILE A 138 13.76 -17.35 6.92
N LEU A 139 13.27 -16.71 5.85
CA LEU A 139 14.10 -16.27 4.72
C LEU A 139 15.15 -15.24 5.16
N PHE A 140 14.80 -14.33 6.08
CA PHE A 140 15.75 -13.41 6.67
C PHE A 140 16.84 -14.16 7.45
N LEU A 141 16.48 -15.11 8.31
CA LEU A 141 17.45 -15.97 9.01
C LEU A 141 18.31 -16.81 8.04
N LEU A 142 17.73 -17.26 6.93
CA LEU A 142 18.45 -17.96 5.87
C LEU A 142 19.55 -17.08 5.25
N SER A 143 19.27 -15.79 5.04
CA SER A 143 20.26 -14.83 4.55
C SER A 143 21.42 -14.63 5.53
N ILE A 144 21.14 -14.59 6.84
CA ILE A 144 22.17 -14.47 7.90
C ILE A 144 23.05 -15.73 7.91
N THR A 145 22.43 -16.91 7.97
CA THR A 145 23.18 -18.18 7.99
C THR A 145 24.00 -18.38 6.72
N GLY A 146 23.47 -17.99 5.55
CA GLY A 146 24.20 -18.02 4.27
C GLY A 146 25.41 -17.09 4.28
N THR A 147 25.25 -15.88 4.80
CA THR A 147 26.34 -14.90 4.95
C THR A 147 27.47 -15.44 5.83
N ILE A 148 27.12 -16.08 6.96
CA ILE A 148 28.09 -16.71 7.86
C ILE A 148 28.85 -17.83 7.15
N LEU A 149 28.15 -18.69 6.39
CA LEU A 149 28.76 -19.80 5.66
C LEU A 149 29.71 -19.32 4.56
N ILE A 150 29.32 -18.29 3.79
CA ILE A 150 30.18 -17.67 2.77
C ILE A 150 31.43 -17.07 3.42
N THR A 151 31.26 -16.34 4.53
CA THR A 151 32.38 -15.74 5.26
C THR A 151 33.36 -16.78 5.78
N LYS A 152 32.84 -17.89 6.33
CA LYS A 152 33.68 -19.02 6.78
C LYS A 152 34.42 -19.67 5.62
N ARG A 153 33.76 -19.84 4.46
CA ARG A 153 34.40 -20.39 3.26
C ARG A 153 35.53 -19.49 2.75
N GLN A 154 35.37 -18.17 2.81
CA GLN A 154 36.37 -17.20 2.35
C GLN A 154 37.42 -16.83 3.42
N LEU A 155 37.35 -17.45 4.60
CA LEU A 155 38.27 -17.27 5.75
C LEU A 155 38.32 -15.84 6.33
N SER A 156 37.54 -14.88 5.80
CA SER A 156 37.48 -13.50 6.30
C SER A 156 36.28 -12.75 5.72
N ILE A 157 35.69 -11.84 6.50
CA ILE A 157 34.63 -10.93 6.01
C ILE A 157 35.15 -9.97 4.93
N LYS A 158 36.43 -9.56 5.01
CA LYS A 158 37.05 -8.70 3.99
C LYS A 158 37.17 -9.41 2.63
N ARG A 159 37.13 -10.75 2.63
CA ARG A 159 37.18 -11.60 1.44
C ARG A 159 35.80 -12.08 1.02
N PHE A 160 34.71 -11.52 1.55
CA PHE A 160 33.36 -11.94 1.18
C PHE A 160 33.13 -11.93 -0.34
N TYR A 161 33.70 -10.94 -1.03
CA TYR A 161 33.58 -10.79 -2.48
C TYR A 161 34.74 -11.39 -3.30
N SER A 162 35.71 -12.08 -2.69
CA SER A 162 36.82 -12.68 -3.44
C SER A 162 36.35 -13.78 -4.40
N LYS A 163 37.25 -14.15 -5.33
CA LYS A 163 37.00 -15.19 -6.32
C LYS A 163 36.56 -16.49 -5.64
N VAL A 164 35.44 -17.05 -6.11
CA VAL A 164 34.98 -18.38 -5.69
C VAL A 164 35.67 -19.39 -6.60
N ILE A 165 36.32 -20.39 -6.01
CA ILE A 165 36.91 -21.51 -6.76
C ILE A 165 35.77 -22.40 -7.25
N PHE A 166 35.82 -22.77 -8.53
CA PHE A 166 34.87 -23.69 -9.12
C PHE A 166 35.22 -25.12 -8.68
N ASP A 167 34.48 -25.64 -7.71
CA ASP A 167 34.66 -27.01 -7.22
C ASP A 167 33.55 -27.93 -7.73
N ASP A 168 32.29 -27.50 -7.57
CA ASP A 168 31.08 -28.21 -7.98
C ASP A 168 30.10 -27.22 -8.60
N PHE A 169 29.40 -27.64 -9.67
CA PHE A 169 28.51 -26.77 -10.43
C PHE A 169 27.38 -26.19 -9.57
N TYR A 170 26.69 -27.02 -8.78
CA TYR A 170 25.56 -26.59 -7.96
C TYR A 170 26.01 -25.68 -6.82
N GLN A 171 27.08 -26.07 -6.13
CA GLN A 171 27.62 -25.29 -5.03
C GLN A 171 28.17 -23.94 -5.50
N PHE A 172 28.87 -23.92 -6.63
CA PHE A 172 29.43 -22.70 -7.22
C PHE A 172 28.33 -21.70 -7.55
N TRP A 173 27.30 -22.12 -8.30
CA TRP A 173 26.19 -21.24 -8.66
C TRP A 173 25.33 -20.84 -7.45
N HIS A 174 25.13 -21.73 -6.48
CA HIS A 174 24.45 -21.39 -5.23
C HIS A 174 25.16 -20.26 -4.49
N ILE A 175 26.51 -20.31 -4.40
CA ILE A 175 27.29 -19.26 -3.72
C ILE A 175 27.28 -17.96 -4.51
N ILE A 176 27.47 -18.03 -5.83
CA ILE A 176 27.47 -16.82 -6.68
C ILE A 176 26.12 -16.13 -6.62
N ASN A 177 25.03 -16.84 -6.89
CA ASN A 177 23.69 -16.27 -6.88
C ASN A 177 23.30 -15.81 -5.47
N GLY A 178 23.65 -16.59 -4.44
CA GLY A 178 23.42 -16.24 -3.04
C GLY A 178 24.10 -14.92 -2.66
N ARG A 179 25.33 -14.67 -3.13
CA ARG A 179 26.04 -13.40 -2.93
C ARG A 179 25.41 -12.25 -3.71
N THR A 180 25.15 -12.46 -5.00
CA THR A 180 24.62 -11.42 -5.90
C THR A 180 23.25 -10.92 -5.42
N PHE A 181 22.38 -11.84 -5.01
CA PHE A 181 21.03 -11.51 -4.57
C PHE A 181 20.90 -11.32 -3.06
N LEU A 182 21.99 -11.39 -2.28
CA LEU A 182 21.93 -11.30 -0.81
C LEU A 182 21.20 -10.03 -0.35
N LEU A 183 21.58 -8.89 -0.93
CA LEU A 183 20.97 -7.60 -0.58
C LEU A 183 19.46 -7.58 -0.90
N LEU A 184 19.09 -8.07 -2.09
CA LEU A 184 17.70 -8.19 -2.51
C LEU A 184 16.91 -9.08 -1.55
N ILE A 185 17.46 -10.25 -1.20
CA ILE A 185 16.84 -11.21 -0.28
C ILE A 185 16.65 -10.59 1.10
N VAL A 186 17.64 -9.85 1.61
CA VAL A 186 17.52 -9.13 2.89
C VAL A 186 16.39 -8.10 2.84
N ILE A 187 16.33 -7.27 1.80
CA ILE A 187 15.29 -6.24 1.65
C ILE A 187 13.88 -6.87 1.57
N VAL A 188 13.73 -7.91 0.75
CA VAL A 188 12.44 -8.58 0.55
C VAL A 188 11.99 -9.33 1.81
N SER A 189 12.90 -10.05 2.46
CA SER A 189 12.58 -10.81 3.68
C SER A 189 12.27 -9.90 4.88
N LEU A 190 13.02 -8.80 5.03
CA LEU A 190 12.79 -7.83 6.09
C LEU A 190 11.49 -7.06 5.87
N SER A 191 11.21 -6.60 4.65
CA SER A 191 9.95 -5.92 4.32
C SER A 191 8.74 -6.84 4.51
N GLY A 192 8.80 -8.10 4.03
CA GLY A 192 7.75 -9.09 4.26
C GLY A 192 7.51 -9.38 5.75
N THR A 193 8.58 -9.47 6.55
CA THR A 193 8.49 -9.63 8.01
C THR A 193 7.82 -8.41 8.65
N PHE A 194 8.28 -7.20 8.31
CA PHE A 194 7.74 -5.95 8.83
C PHE A 194 6.24 -5.79 8.54
N LEU A 195 5.83 -5.98 7.27
CA LEU A 195 4.43 -5.90 6.85
C LEU A 195 3.56 -6.93 7.58
N SER A 196 4.11 -8.11 7.89
CA SER A 196 3.38 -9.10 8.69
C SER A 196 3.19 -8.65 10.14
N LEU A 197 4.24 -8.12 10.78
CA LEU A 197 4.16 -7.58 12.15
C LEU A 197 3.15 -6.45 12.27
N GLU A 198 3.15 -5.52 11.30
CA GLU A 198 2.17 -4.44 11.20
C GLU A 198 0.74 -5.00 11.02
N ARG A 199 0.56 -5.99 10.12
CA ARG A 199 -0.74 -6.59 9.85
C ARG A 199 -1.37 -7.26 11.08
N PHE A 200 -0.54 -7.82 11.95
CA PHE A 200 -0.97 -8.43 13.21
C PHE A 200 -0.96 -7.45 14.40
N LYS A 201 -0.72 -6.16 14.14
CA LYS A 201 -0.69 -5.08 15.14
C LYS A 201 0.35 -5.28 16.24
N PHE A 202 1.40 -6.06 15.97
CA PHE A 202 2.57 -6.12 16.88
C PHE A 202 3.35 -4.81 16.85
N ILE A 203 3.27 -4.09 15.73
CA ILE A 203 3.80 -2.75 15.53
C ILE A 203 2.64 -1.89 15.00
N SER A 204 2.43 -0.70 15.56
CA SER A 204 1.41 0.23 15.08
C SER A 204 2.08 1.42 14.41
N THR A 205 1.93 1.53 13.10
CA THR A 205 2.37 2.65 12.27
C THR A 205 1.27 3.70 12.11
N LYS A 206 0.00 3.28 12.10
CA LYS A 206 -1.13 4.19 12.08
C LYS A 206 -1.29 4.83 13.45
N LYS A 207 -1.00 6.13 13.52
CA LYS A 207 -1.34 6.96 14.67
C LYS A 207 -2.88 6.96 14.77
N THR A 208 -3.42 6.50 15.88
CA THR A 208 -4.82 6.76 16.21
C THR A 208 -4.95 8.27 16.40
N LEU A 209 -5.47 8.97 15.40
CA LEU A 209 -5.72 10.40 15.47
C LEU A 209 -7.02 10.59 16.24
N ASN A 210 -6.90 10.72 17.56
CA ASN A 210 -8.00 11.21 18.38
C ASN A 210 -8.10 12.71 18.13
N HIS A 211 -9.13 13.12 17.39
CA HIS A 211 -9.44 14.53 17.22
C HIS A 211 -10.15 15.02 18.46
N ASN A 212 -9.58 16.04 19.11
CA ASN A 212 -10.21 16.69 20.25
C ASN A 212 -10.91 17.96 19.71
N ILE A 213 -12.17 17.81 19.28
CA ILE A 213 -12.97 18.91 18.75
C ILE A 213 -13.61 19.63 19.95
N ASN A 214 -13.33 20.92 20.09
CA ASN A 214 -14.03 21.75 21.06
C ASN A 214 -15.34 22.26 20.43
N PHE A 215 -16.45 21.58 20.74
CA PHE A 215 -17.75 21.93 20.15
C PHE A 215 -18.25 23.33 20.56
N ASP A 216 -17.76 23.87 21.67
CA ASP A 216 -18.16 25.19 22.19
C ASP A 216 -17.51 26.36 21.41
N GLU A 217 -16.44 26.10 20.66
CA GLU A 217 -15.69 27.12 19.90
C GLU A 217 -16.01 27.13 18.40
N ILE A 218 -16.97 26.32 17.94
CA ILE A 218 -17.28 26.20 16.52
C ILE A 218 -17.98 27.47 16.00
N LYS A 219 -17.35 28.14 15.04
CA LYS A 219 -17.91 29.33 14.39
C LYS A 219 -18.79 28.95 13.20
N LEU A 220 -19.97 29.57 13.12
CA LEU A 220 -20.93 29.44 12.01
C LEU A 220 -20.70 30.44 10.86
N VAL A 221 -19.95 31.52 11.12
CA VAL A 221 -19.82 32.67 10.23
C VAL A 221 -18.33 32.96 10.01
N PRO A 222 -17.90 33.28 8.77
CA PRO A 222 -18.70 33.39 7.56
C PRO A 222 -18.99 32.05 6.90
N LYS A 223 -20.25 31.84 6.47
CA LYS A 223 -20.61 30.69 5.61
C LYS A 223 -20.02 30.91 4.22
N ARG A 224 -19.10 30.04 3.82
CA ARG A 224 -18.47 30.04 2.50
C ARG A 224 -18.94 28.81 1.71
N ASN A 225 -18.94 28.91 0.39
CA ASN A 225 -19.11 27.72 -0.46
C ASN A 225 -17.87 26.83 -0.31
N TYR A 226 -18.04 25.51 -0.34
CA TYR A 226 -16.97 24.52 -0.17
C TYR A 226 -15.78 24.79 -1.11
N SER A 227 -16.04 25.10 -2.38
CA SER A 227 -15.00 25.42 -3.37
C SER A 227 -14.15 26.65 -3.00
N ASN A 228 -14.63 27.48 -2.07
CA ASN A 228 -13.95 28.68 -1.60
C ASN A 228 -13.16 28.49 -0.30
N PHE A 229 -13.16 27.31 0.31
CA PHE A 229 -12.34 27.04 1.48
C PHE A 229 -10.86 27.13 1.11
N GLU A 230 -10.10 27.94 1.87
CA GLU A 230 -8.66 28.12 1.65
C GLU A 230 -7.91 26.79 1.75
N VAL A 231 -8.36 25.90 2.65
CA VAL A 231 -7.82 24.55 2.79
C VAL A 231 -7.94 23.76 1.50
N PHE A 232 -9.08 23.78 0.82
CA PHE A 232 -9.30 23.01 -0.41
C PHE A 232 -8.57 23.61 -1.62
N LYS A 233 -8.30 24.92 -1.59
CA LYS A 233 -7.50 25.62 -2.62
C LYS A 233 -6.01 25.35 -2.52
N ASN A 234 -5.53 24.94 -1.35
CA ASN A 234 -4.12 24.68 -1.11
C ASN A 234 -3.75 23.19 -1.18
N ILE A 235 -4.74 22.28 -1.11
CA ILE A 235 -4.52 20.83 -1.18
C ILE A 235 -4.66 20.34 -2.62
N LYS A 236 -3.63 19.64 -3.10
CA LYS A 236 -3.64 18.94 -4.40
C LYS A 236 -4.28 17.56 -4.27
N ILE A 237 -4.88 17.05 -5.35
CA ILE A 237 -5.47 15.71 -5.34
C ILE A 237 -4.41 14.63 -5.04
N SER A 238 -3.18 14.80 -5.52
CA SER A 238 -2.07 13.87 -5.25
C SER A 238 -1.69 13.72 -3.76
N GLU A 239 -2.19 14.61 -2.89
CA GLU A 239 -1.89 14.61 -1.45
C GLU A 239 -2.99 13.95 -0.61
N ILE A 240 -4.19 13.77 -1.18
CA ILE A 240 -5.33 13.17 -0.48
C ILE A 240 -5.29 11.65 -0.57
N GLU A 241 -5.70 10.99 0.51
CA GLU A 241 -6.15 9.60 0.50
C GLU A 241 -7.67 9.56 0.40
N TYR A 242 -8.35 10.41 1.17
CA TYR A 242 -9.81 10.52 1.14
C TYR A 242 -10.30 11.89 1.64
N VAL A 243 -11.51 12.25 1.22
CA VAL A 243 -12.28 13.40 1.68
C VAL A 243 -13.70 12.91 1.94
N GLN A 244 -14.07 12.86 3.20
CA GLN A 244 -15.43 12.54 3.64
C GLN A 244 -16.19 13.83 3.87
N PHE A 245 -17.35 13.96 3.22
CA PHE A 245 -18.23 15.11 3.36
C PHE A 245 -19.08 14.99 4.65
N PRO A 246 -19.50 16.12 5.24
CA PRO A 246 -20.43 16.12 6.37
C PRO A 246 -21.73 15.42 5.97
N PHE A 247 -22.31 14.64 6.89
CA PHE A 247 -23.53 13.88 6.63
C PHE A 247 -24.78 14.77 6.67
N SER A 248 -24.75 15.83 7.47
CA SER A 248 -25.86 16.76 7.65
C SER A 248 -25.39 18.20 7.82
N ASN A 249 -26.34 19.13 7.82
CA ASN A 249 -26.10 20.55 8.04
C ASN A 249 -25.93 20.90 9.54
N LEU A 250 -25.68 19.91 10.40
CA LEU A 250 -25.46 20.09 11.83
C LEU A 250 -24.05 20.58 12.11
N ILE A 251 -23.87 21.46 13.10
CA ILE A 251 -22.57 22.07 13.38
C ILE A 251 -21.50 21.07 13.84
N GLU A 252 -21.95 19.94 14.35
CA GLU A 252 -21.13 18.81 14.77
C GLU A 252 -20.61 17.97 13.60
N ASP A 253 -21.16 18.14 12.39
CA ASP A 253 -20.69 17.45 11.20
C ASP A 253 -19.62 18.27 10.48
N HIS A 254 -18.54 17.58 10.12
CA HIS A 254 -17.32 18.18 9.60
C HIS A 254 -16.83 17.41 8.38
N PHE A 255 -16.05 18.08 7.54
CA PHE A 255 -15.23 17.39 6.55
C PHE A 255 -14.10 16.64 7.25
N LYS A 256 -13.83 15.42 6.82
CA LYS A 256 -12.63 14.68 7.24
C LYS A 256 -11.75 14.46 6.02
N ILE A 257 -10.53 14.95 6.08
CA ILE A 257 -9.57 14.84 4.98
C ILE A 257 -8.39 14.02 5.47
N GLY A 258 -8.27 12.81 4.94
CA GLY A 258 -7.06 12.01 5.08
C GLY A 258 -6.04 12.47 4.06
N LEU A 259 -4.91 12.99 4.53
CA LEU A 259 -3.70 13.21 3.74
C LEU A 259 -2.71 12.08 4.04
N LYS A 260 -1.74 11.87 3.15
CA LYS A 260 -0.73 10.79 3.27
C LYS A 260 -0.04 10.67 4.64
N ASN A 261 0.10 11.78 5.37
CA ASN A 261 0.83 11.83 6.65
C ASN A 261 -0.02 12.23 7.86
N LYS A 262 -1.24 12.73 7.64
CA LYS A 262 -2.10 13.27 8.70
C LYS A 262 -3.56 13.32 8.25
N GLU A 263 -4.45 13.35 9.21
CA GLU A 263 -5.87 13.63 8.97
C GLU A 263 -6.18 15.02 9.51
N ILE A 264 -6.96 15.80 8.78
CA ILE A 264 -7.46 17.09 9.21
C ILE A 264 -8.99 17.08 9.20
N ILE A 265 -9.56 17.73 10.20
CA ILE A 265 -11.00 18.00 10.26
C ILE A 265 -11.19 19.42 9.77
N VAL A 266 -12.22 19.66 8.97
CA VAL A 266 -12.52 21.00 8.45
C VAL A 266 -13.97 21.33 8.72
N ASN A 267 -14.20 22.47 9.35
CA ASN A 267 -15.52 23.00 9.65
C ASN A 267 -16.32 23.20 8.35
N GLN A 268 -17.56 22.70 8.32
CA GLN A 268 -18.37 22.67 7.11
C GLN A 268 -18.91 24.04 6.66
N PHE A 269 -18.86 25.06 7.49
CA PHE A 269 -19.40 26.39 7.18
C PHE A 269 -18.31 27.37 6.76
N ASN A 270 -17.19 27.41 7.47
CA ASN A 270 -16.17 28.45 7.28
C ASN A 270 -14.84 27.91 6.71
N GLY A 271 -14.62 26.59 6.72
CA GLY A 271 -13.39 25.97 6.24
C GLY A 271 -12.19 26.07 7.19
N GLU A 272 -12.40 26.39 8.49
CA GLU A 272 -11.36 26.34 9.53
C GLU A 272 -10.97 24.89 9.85
N ILE A 273 -9.70 24.64 10.18
CA ILE A 273 -9.12 23.34 10.59
C ILE A 273 -9.19 23.18 12.10
#